data_AF-C1D880-F1
#
_entry.id   AF-C1D880-F1
#
_cell.length_a   1.000
_cell.length_b   1.000
_cell.length_c   1.000
_cell.angle_alpha   90.00
_cell.angle_beta   90.00
_cell.angle_gamma   90.00
#
_symmetry.space_group_name_H-M   'P 1'
#
loop_
_entity.id
_entity.type
_entity.pdbx_description
1 polymer ?
#
loop_
_entity_poly.entity_id
_entity_poly.type
_entity_poly.pdbx_seq_one_letter_code
_entity_poly.pdbx_strand_id
1 'polypeptide(L)'
;MATISKYRKKNGELSYQATVRVKQAGRVVFSATRSFPKESLARDWARRTEVEAASPDFITRHALGKMTFGDLLVRYRDELSGSGKIGRSKRYVIDLLLRSSISERPISELSAQDLVEHCKIRRDAGTGPVTVFQDVSAMRTVLDYAKRIWSLPVSTQPVDDALPVLRAQTLVSKSRQRDRRPADEELEQIYAGLAARQSRSNAQIPHVDIIKFAIASCMRLGEIGRIRWDDIDEKRRCVLIRERKDPSNKYTNDQWIPLLGEAWDIVQRQPRTDELIFPYKMESVSAAFERTCAVLGIVDLRFHDLRHHGVSLLFEQGLKIQEVAMVSGHKSWNNLRRYTQLRPESLHDKIAASAPAPRSSALTVSVSGGVYMGGWSNADDVLRAFELEPEDLAESCILLAGEFGPGGAVVAFTDVGDLWWVYCTGSDRVWLPERIVANRLRHRLATGRVGARPDGSNLFGKQLLEVLASASAS
;
A
#
# COMPACT_ATOMS: atom_id res chain seq x y z
N MET A 1 -26.73 -40.24 28.72
CA MET A 1 -27.58 -41.09 29.59
C MET A 1 -28.44 -41.95 28.71
N ALA A 2 -28.13 -43.24 28.72
CA ALA A 2 -28.85 -44.26 28.00
C ALA A 2 -30.15 -44.62 28.72
N THR A 3 -31.22 -44.80 27.97
CA THR A 3 -32.50 -45.30 28.47
C THR A 3 -32.81 -46.61 27.77
N ILE A 4 -33.13 -47.65 28.53
CA ILE A 4 -33.52 -48.96 27.98
C ILE A 4 -34.99 -49.18 28.31
N SER A 5 -35.82 -49.38 27.27
CA SER A 5 -37.24 -49.70 27.41
C SER A 5 -37.50 -51.13 26.93
N LYS A 6 -38.35 -51.84 27.66
CA LYS A 6 -38.80 -53.20 27.32
C LYS A 6 -40.15 -53.11 26.63
N TYR A 7 -40.30 -53.75 25.48
CA TYR A 7 -41.57 -53.83 24.77
C TYR A 7 -41.78 -55.20 24.12
N ARG A 8 -43.04 -55.52 23.82
CA ARG A 8 -43.43 -56.76 23.15
C ARG A 8 -43.70 -56.47 21.68
N LYS A 9 -43.09 -57.26 20.80
CA LYS A 9 -43.33 -57.17 19.35
C LYS A 9 -44.71 -57.73 19.00
N LYS A 10 -45.20 -57.43 17.80
CA LYS A 10 -46.49 -57.97 17.28
C LYS A 10 -46.53 -59.50 17.24
N ASN A 11 -45.38 -60.17 17.16
CA ASN A 11 -45.22 -61.62 17.20
C ASN A 11 -45.14 -62.20 18.64
N GLY A 12 -45.35 -61.40 19.69
CA GLY A 12 -45.34 -61.83 21.09
C GLY A 12 -43.95 -61.90 21.74
N GLU A 13 -42.87 -61.79 20.96
CA GLU A 13 -41.49 -61.81 21.45
C GLU A 13 -41.13 -60.55 22.24
N LEU A 14 -40.29 -60.72 23.26
CA LEU A 14 -39.72 -59.61 24.02
C LEU A 14 -38.58 -58.94 23.25
N SER A 15 -38.54 -57.60 23.27
CA SER A 15 -37.44 -56.81 22.73
C SER A 15 -37.09 -55.65 23.66
N TYR A 16 -35.82 -55.27 23.65
CA TYR A 16 -35.25 -54.21 24.47
C TYR A 16 -34.74 -53.10 23.56
N GLN A 17 -35.31 -51.91 23.65
CA GLN A 17 -34.88 -50.74 22.90
C GLN A 17 -33.95 -49.90 23.78
N ALA A 18 -32.70 -49.76 23.35
CA ALA A 18 -31.76 -48.84 23.96
C ALA A 18 -31.75 -47.52 23.19
N THR A 19 -31.84 -46.41 23.91
CA THR A 19 -31.75 -45.03 23.40
C THR A 19 -30.58 -44.33 24.07
N VAL A 20 -29.59 -43.88 23.32
CA VAL A 20 -28.46 -43.08 23.82
C VAL A 20 -28.65 -41.64 23.39
N ARG A 21 -28.73 -40.71 24.35
CA ARG A 21 -28.79 -39.27 24.10
C ARG A 21 -27.62 -38.54 24.75
N VAL A 22 -26.98 -37.68 23.99
CA VAL A 22 -25.87 -36.81 24.44
C VAL A 22 -26.36 -35.37 24.35
N LYS A 23 -26.20 -34.63 25.45
CA LYS A 23 -26.56 -33.21 25.53
C LYS A 23 -25.29 -32.38 25.71
N GLN A 24 -25.16 -31.30 24.97
CA GLN A 24 -24.17 -30.24 25.20
C GLN A 24 -24.90 -28.90 25.33
N ALA A 25 -24.54 -28.10 26.34
CA ALA A 25 -25.19 -26.82 26.64
C ALA A 25 -26.74 -26.89 26.66
N GLY A 26 -27.29 -27.97 27.23
CA GLY A 26 -28.74 -28.18 27.34
C GLY A 26 -29.45 -28.68 26.08
N ARG A 27 -28.79 -28.73 24.91
CA ARG A 27 -29.35 -29.22 23.64
C ARG A 27 -28.91 -30.65 23.35
N VAL A 28 -29.82 -31.48 22.79
CA VAL A 28 -29.48 -32.84 22.35
C VAL A 28 -28.65 -32.73 21.06
N VAL A 29 -27.37 -33.12 21.13
CA VAL A 29 -26.43 -33.07 20.00
C VAL A 29 -26.26 -34.41 19.30
N PHE A 30 -26.67 -35.51 19.95
CA PHE A 30 -26.71 -36.84 19.37
C PHE A 30 -27.81 -37.67 20.02
N SER A 31 -28.53 -38.45 19.22
CA SER A 31 -29.54 -39.41 19.66
C SER A 31 -29.52 -40.64 18.76
N ALA A 32 -29.23 -41.81 19.31
CA ALA A 32 -29.33 -43.08 18.60
C ALA A 32 -30.24 -44.05 19.35
N THR A 33 -31.02 -44.83 18.60
CA THR A 33 -31.95 -45.82 19.16
C THR A 33 -31.78 -47.15 18.43
N ARG A 34 -31.66 -48.25 19.18
CA ARG A 34 -31.54 -49.59 18.59
C ARG A 34 -32.24 -50.63 19.46
N SER A 35 -32.88 -51.61 18.81
CA SER A 35 -33.60 -52.71 19.49
C SER A 35 -32.80 -54.01 19.47
N PHE A 36 -32.87 -54.76 20.56
CA PHE A 36 -32.15 -56.01 20.77
C PHE A 36 -33.08 -57.10 21.32
N PRO A 37 -32.76 -58.39 21.12
CA PRO A 37 -33.53 -59.50 21.67
C PRO A 37 -33.26 -59.74 23.17
N LYS A 38 -32.10 -59.33 23.70
CA LYS A 38 -31.71 -59.49 25.11
C LYS A 38 -31.35 -58.15 25.73
N GLU A 39 -31.69 -57.98 27.02
CA GLU A 39 -31.39 -56.76 27.78
C GLU A 39 -29.89 -56.50 27.91
N SER A 40 -29.11 -57.57 28.12
CA SER A 40 -27.64 -57.48 28.21
C SER A 40 -27.01 -56.87 26.95
N LEU A 41 -27.46 -57.29 25.76
CA LEU A 41 -27.00 -56.76 24.49
C LEU A 41 -27.36 -55.27 24.31
N ALA A 42 -28.57 -54.88 24.73
CA ALA A 42 -29.00 -53.48 24.72
C ALA A 42 -28.13 -52.61 25.64
N ARG A 43 -27.79 -53.13 26.83
CA ARG A 43 -26.93 -52.46 27.81
C ARG A 43 -25.49 -52.34 27.34
N ASP A 44 -24.93 -53.40 26.76
CA ASP A 44 -23.55 -53.39 26.24
C ASP A 44 -23.39 -52.47 25.04
N TRP A 45 -24.36 -52.45 24.11
CA TRP A 45 -24.39 -51.49 23.02
C TRP A 45 -24.50 -50.05 23.54
N ALA A 46 -25.42 -49.79 24.47
CA ALA A 46 -25.59 -48.47 25.06
C ALA A 46 -24.31 -47.96 25.74
N ARG A 47 -23.64 -48.82 26.52
CA ARG A 47 -22.37 -48.49 27.19
C ARG A 47 -21.27 -48.16 26.17
N ARG A 48 -21.11 -48.97 25.13
CA ARG A 48 -20.12 -48.70 24.07
C ARG A 48 -20.39 -47.38 23.36
N THR A 49 -21.64 -47.12 22.99
CA THR A 49 -22.04 -45.88 22.33
C THR A 49 -21.92 -44.65 23.25
N GLU A 50 -22.13 -44.78 24.57
CA GLU A 50 -21.87 -43.68 25.51
C GLU A 50 -20.38 -43.38 25.67
N VAL A 51 -19.52 -44.40 25.74
CA VAL A 51 -18.05 -44.23 25.78
C VAL A 51 -17.55 -43.60 24.48
N GLU A 52 -18.04 -44.06 23.34
CA GLU A 52 -17.69 -43.48 22.04
C GLU A 52 -18.18 -42.03 21.96
N ALA A 53 -19.40 -41.75 22.43
CA ALA A 53 -19.98 -40.41 22.41
C ALA A 53 -19.42 -39.43 23.43
N ALA A 54 -18.66 -39.93 24.42
CA ALA A 54 -17.85 -39.10 25.30
C ALA A 54 -16.55 -38.62 24.63
N SER A 55 -16.16 -39.19 23.48
CA SER A 55 -15.03 -38.69 22.70
C SER A 55 -15.35 -37.29 22.14
N PRO A 56 -14.43 -36.31 22.26
CA PRO A 56 -14.58 -34.99 21.66
C PRO A 56 -14.89 -35.03 20.16
N ASP A 57 -14.38 -36.04 19.46
CA ASP A 57 -14.50 -36.17 18.00
C ASP A 57 -15.79 -36.87 17.55
N PHE A 58 -16.54 -37.51 18.46
CA PHE A 58 -17.73 -38.28 18.09
C PHE A 58 -18.87 -37.40 17.61
N ILE A 59 -19.14 -36.30 18.33
CA ILE A 59 -20.18 -35.34 17.97
C ILE A 59 -19.82 -34.67 16.63
N THR A 60 -18.54 -34.37 16.41
CA THR A 60 -18.01 -33.87 15.14
C THR A 60 -18.29 -34.82 13.98
N ARG A 61 -17.92 -36.09 14.11
CA ARG A 61 -18.16 -37.13 13.10
C ARG A 61 -19.65 -37.33 12.82
N HIS A 62 -20.48 -37.30 13.86
CA HIS A 62 -21.92 -37.53 13.72
C HIS A 62 -22.70 -36.28 13.25
N ALA A 63 -22.20 -35.07 13.54
CA ALA A 63 -22.76 -33.80 13.08
C ALA A 63 -22.46 -33.55 11.59
N LEU A 64 -21.32 -34.04 11.10
CA LEU A 64 -20.98 -33.99 9.67
C LEU A 64 -21.78 -35.02 8.85
N GLY A 65 -22.29 -36.09 9.47
CA GLY A 65 -23.07 -37.11 8.76
C GLY A 65 -22.30 -37.76 7.61
N LYS A 66 -22.95 -37.94 6.45
CA LYS A 66 -22.33 -38.43 5.20
C LYS A 66 -21.77 -37.31 4.32
N MET A 67 -21.54 -36.13 4.89
CA MET A 67 -21.12 -34.96 4.11
C MET A 67 -19.74 -35.17 3.49
N THR A 68 -19.68 -34.95 2.18
CA THR A 68 -18.48 -35.04 1.37
C THR A 68 -17.84 -33.68 1.17
N PHE A 69 -16.60 -33.66 0.70
CA PHE A 69 -15.96 -32.42 0.29
C PHE A 69 -16.69 -31.74 -0.88
N GLY A 70 -17.29 -32.52 -1.77
CA GLY A 70 -18.17 -32.07 -2.83
C GLY A 70 -19.35 -31.27 -2.30
N ASP A 71 -19.99 -31.71 -1.22
CA ASP A 71 -21.11 -30.99 -0.61
C ASP A 71 -20.69 -29.60 -0.12
N LEU A 72 -19.51 -29.47 0.49
CA LEU A 72 -18.96 -28.17 0.89
C LEU A 72 -18.67 -27.29 -0.33
N LEU A 73 -18.11 -27.86 -1.40
CA LEU A 73 -17.80 -27.14 -2.63
C LEU A 73 -19.06 -26.61 -3.33
N VAL A 74 -20.10 -27.43 -3.44
CA VAL A 74 -21.41 -27.03 -4.01
C VAL A 74 -21.99 -25.88 -3.19
N ARG A 75 -22.11 -26.06 -1.87
CA ARG A 75 -22.67 -25.03 -0.98
C ARG A 75 -21.89 -23.72 -1.07
N TYR A 76 -20.55 -23.77 -1.07
CA TYR A 76 -19.68 -22.60 -1.16
C TYR A 76 -19.86 -21.88 -2.51
N ARG A 77 -19.91 -22.65 -3.60
CA ARG A 77 -20.10 -22.10 -4.95
C ARG A 77 -21.45 -21.42 -5.06
N ASP A 78 -22.53 -22.06 -4.63
CA ASP A 78 -23.88 -21.59 -4.86
C ASP A 78 -24.18 -20.35 -4.00
N GLU A 79 -23.72 -20.33 -2.75
CA GLU A 79 -23.85 -19.17 -1.85
C GLU A 79 -23.11 -17.93 -2.40
N LEU A 80 -21.86 -18.09 -2.87
CA LEU A 80 -21.11 -16.96 -3.43
C LEU A 80 -21.51 -16.58 -4.85
N SER A 81 -22.15 -17.51 -5.58
CA SER A 81 -22.76 -17.22 -6.89
C SER A 81 -23.91 -16.25 -6.75
N GLY A 82 -24.81 -16.51 -5.79
CA GLY A 82 -25.99 -15.66 -5.54
C GLY A 82 -25.61 -14.24 -5.17
N SER A 83 -24.49 -14.04 -4.47
CA SER A 83 -24.02 -12.71 -4.09
C SER A 83 -23.09 -12.04 -5.12
N GLY A 84 -22.82 -12.67 -6.28
CA GLY A 84 -21.85 -12.15 -7.26
C GLY A 84 -20.38 -12.11 -6.77
N LYS A 85 -20.06 -12.82 -5.68
CA LYS A 85 -18.75 -12.73 -5.00
C LYS A 85 -17.73 -13.76 -5.47
N ILE A 86 -18.13 -14.66 -6.37
CA ILE A 86 -17.26 -15.69 -6.95
C ILE A 86 -16.78 -15.28 -8.35
N GLY A 87 -15.49 -14.92 -8.45
CA GLY A 87 -14.86 -14.62 -9.73
C GLY A 87 -14.64 -15.87 -10.61
N ARG A 88 -14.52 -15.68 -11.93
CA ARG A 88 -14.37 -16.73 -12.95
C ARG A 88 -13.32 -17.79 -12.60
N SER A 89 -12.10 -17.38 -12.24
CA SER A 89 -11.02 -18.33 -11.94
C SER A 89 -11.31 -19.20 -10.73
N LYS A 90 -11.90 -18.63 -9.67
CA LYS A 90 -12.26 -19.38 -8.46
C LYS A 90 -13.40 -20.36 -8.76
N ARG A 91 -14.42 -19.93 -9.52
CA ARG A 91 -15.50 -20.80 -9.99
C ARG A 91 -14.94 -21.99 -10.78
N TYR A 92 -14.08 -21.73 -11.75
CA TYR A 92 -13.44 -22.77 -12.55
C TYR A 92 -12.72 -23.82 -11.69
N VAL A 93 -11.93 -23.38 -10.70
CA VAL A 93 -11.22 -24.30 -9.79
C VAL A 93 -12.20 -25.11 -8.95
N ILE A 94 -13.28 -24.52 -8.45
CA ILE A 94 -14.29 -25.27 -7.68
C ILE A 94 -15.02 -26.29 -8.56
N ASP A 95 -15.42 -25.90 -9.78
CA ASP A 95 -16.09 -26.82 -10.71
C ASP A 95 -15.17 -27.95 -11.20
N LEU A 96 -13.86 -27.71 -11.22
CA LEU A 96 -12.85 -28.75 -11.45
C LEU A 96 -12.76 -29.70 -10.24
N LEU A 97 -12.68 -29.17 -9.03
CA LEU A 97 -12.62 -29.97 -7.80
C LEU A 97 -13.86 -30.86 -7.65
N LEU A 98 -15.05 -30.32 -7.97
CA LEU A 98 -16.31 -31.06 -8.00
C LEU A 98 -16.34 -32.23 -8.99
N ARG A 99 -15.48 -32.20 -10.01
CA ARG A 99 -15.33 -33.28 -11.00
C ARG A 99 -14.16 -34.22 -10.68
N SER A 100 -13.46 -33.97 -9.58
CA SER A 100 -12.28 -34.74 -9.16
C SER A 100 -12.68 -35.70 -8.03
N SER A 101 -11.97 -36.82 -7.91
CA SER A 101 -12.22 -37.85 -6.88
C SER A 101 -12.15 -37.31 -5.45
N ILE A 102 -11.37 -36.24 -5.22
CA ILE A 102 -11.30 -35.57 -3.91
C ILE A 102 -12.65 -35.02 -3.44
N SER A 103 -13.57 -34.71 -4.35
CA SER A 103 -14.93 -34.26 -3.97
C SER A 103 -15.78 -35.36 -3.36
N GLU A 104 -15.52 -36.61 -3.68
CA GLU A 104 -16.28 -37.76 -3.17
C GLU A 104 -15.84 -38.16 -1.74
N ARG A 105 -14.70 -37.63 -1.28
CA ARG A 105 -14.16 -37.95 0.04
C ARG A 105 -15.08 -37.43 1.16
N PRO A 106 -15.48 -38.29 2.12
CA PRO A 106 -16.12 -37.84 3.34
C PRO A 106 -15.25 -36.80 4.07
N ILE A 107 -15.84 -35.71 4.53
CA ILE A 107 -15.08 -34.63 5.20
C ILE A 107 -14.36 -35.12 6.45
N SER A 108 -14.97 -36.06 7.18
CA SER A 108 -14.37 -36.68 8.36
C SER A 108 -13.13 -37.51 8.06
N GLU A 109 -12.94 -37.91 6.80
CA GLU A 109 -11.83 -38.77 6.34
C GLU A 109 -10.85 -38.03 5.44
N LEU A 110 -11.10 -36.75 5.12
CA LEU A 110 -10.23 -35.95 4.26
C LEU A 110 -8.86 -35.79 4.92
N SER A 111 -7.84 -36.36 4.29
CA SER A 111 -6.48 -36.42 4.81
C SER A 111 -5.49 -35.64 3.94
N ALA A 112 -4.29 -35.37 4.47
CA ALA A 112 -3.21 -34.77 3.69
C ALA A 112 -2.84 -35.63 2.46
N GLN A 113 -2.95 -36.95 2.57
CA GLN A 113 -2.65 -37.89 1.48
C GLN A 113 -3.61 -37.70 0.30
N ASP A 114 -4.89 -37.43 0.56
CA ASP A 114 -5.89 -37.18 -0.50
C ASP A 114 -5.56 -35.95 -1.33
N LEU A 115 -5.07 -34.90 -0.67
CA LEU A 115 -4.65 -33.66 -1.34
C LEU A 115 -3.39 -33.88 -2.17
N VAL A 116 -2.42 -34.65 -1.63
CA VAL A 116 -1.21 -35.03 -2.37
C VAL A 116 -1.57 -35.83 -3.61
N GLU A 117 -2.48 -36.79 -3.49
CA GLU A 117 -2.92 -37.62 -4.61
C GLU A 117 -3.64 -36.79 -5.68
N HIS A 118 -4.57 -35.92 -5.28
CA HIS A 118 -5.20 -34.96 -6.20
C HIS A 118 -4.15 -34.13 -6.94
N CYS A 119 -3.17 -33.57 -6.23
CA CYS A 119 -2.12 -32.78 -6.86
C CYS A 119 -1.25 -33.61 -7.83
N LYS A 120 -0.94 -34.87 -7.52
CA LYS A 120 -0.21 -35.77 -8.43
C LYS A 120 -0.99 -36.03 -9.70
N ILE A 121 -2.26 -36.44 -9.59
CA ILE A 121 -3.15 -36.65 -10.74
C ILE A 121 -3.18 -35.41 -11.65
N ARG A 122 -3.26 -34.21 -11.07
CA ARG A 122 -3.27 -32.95 -11.82
C ARG A 122 -1.93 -32.69 -12.52
N ARG A 123 -0.81 -33.00 -11.88
CA ARG A 123 0.54 -32.85 -12.45
C ARG A 123 0.80 -33.86 -13.55
N ASP A 124 0.35 -35.10 -13.39
CA ASP A 124 0.46 -36.17 -14.39
C ASP A 124 -0.40 -35.86 -15.62
N ALA A 125 -1.53 -35.18 -15.44
CA ALA A 125 -2.33 -34.61 -16.52
C ALA A 125 -1.71 -33.35 -17.18
N GLY A 126 -0.46 -32.99 -16.86
CA GLY A 126 0.28 -31.87 -17.46
C GLY A 126 -0.01 -30.48 -16.89
N THR A 127 -0.77 -30.36 -15.79
CA THR A 127 -1.09 -29.05 -15.21
C THR A 127 0.12 -28.44 -14.51
N GLY A 128 0.45 -27.17 -14.78
CA GLY A 128 1.56 -26.46 -14.14
C GLY A 128 1.43 -26.28 -12.61
N PRO A 129 2.53 -26.22 -11.85
CA PRO A 129 2.53 -26.26 -10.38
C PRO A 129 1.87 -25.03 -9.72
N VAL A 130 1.88 -23.87 -10.38
CA VAL A 130 1.18 -22.66 -9.91
C VAL A 130 -0.34 -22.84 -10.00
N THR A 131 -0.81 -23.50 -11.07
CA THR A 131 -2.23 -23.81 -11.26
C THR A 131 -2.68 -24.86 -10.26
N VAL A 132 -1.91 -25.92 -10.02
CA VAL A 132 -2.20 -26.92 -8.98
C VAL A 132 -2.24 -26.28 -7.58
N PHE A 133 -1.39 -25.30 -7.30
CA PHE A 133 -1.45 -24.55 -6.05
C PHE A 133 -2.78 -23.79 -5.85
N GLN A 134 -3.47 -23.40 -6.93
CA GLN A 134 -4.78 -22.76 -6.85
C GLN A 134 -5.84 -23.74 -6.37
N ASP A 135 -5.76 -25.02 -6.76
CA ASP A 135 -6.64 -26.09 -6.29
C ASP A 135 -6.53 -26.19 -4.75
N VAL A 136 -5.31 -26.33 -4.23
CA VAL A 136 -5.04 -26.42 -2.78
C VAL A 136 -5.50 -25.15 -2.03
N SER A 137 -5.26 -23.98 -2.62
CA SER A 137 -5.70 -22.71 -2.05
C SER A 137 -7.23 -22.61 -1.98
N ALA A 138 -7.94 -23.11 -2.99
CA ALA A 138 -9.38 -23.17 -3.01
C ALA A 138 -9.91 -24.14 -1.94
N MET A 139 -9.28 -25.33 -1.80
CA MET A 139 -9.65 -26.29 -0.76
C MET A 139 -9.54 -25.70 0.64
N ARG A 140 -8.41 -25.05 0.95
CA ARG A 140 -8.25 -24.34 2.23
C ARG A 140 -9.31 -23.28 2.45
N THR A 141 -9.60 -22.50 1.41
CA THR A 141 -10.60 -21.42 1.48
C THR A 141 -11.99 -21.98 1.81
N VAL A 142 -12.38 -23.08 1.18
CA VAL A 142 -13.69 -23.71 1.40
C VAL A 142 -13.78 -24.31 2.80
N LEU A 143 -12.73 -25.00 3.26
CA LEU A 143 -12.66 -25.56 4.62
C LEU A 143 -12.70 -24.48 5.69
N ASP A 144 -11.94 -23.39 5.52
CA ASP A 144 -11.94 -22.26 6.45
C ASP A 144 -13.30 -21.54 6.48
N TYR A 145 -13.94 -21.37 5.32
CA TYR A 145 -15.28 -20.80 5.23
C TYR A 145 -16.32 -21.69 5.92
N ALA A 146 -16.27 -23.00 5.68
CA ALA A 146 -17.15 -23.97 6.32
C ALA A 146 -17.00 -23.97 7.85
N LYS A 147 -15.76 -23.87 8.34
CA LYS A 147 -15.46 -23.75 9.77
C LYS A 147 -16.00 -22.45 10.38
N ARG A 148 -15.74 -21.31 9.75
CA ARG A 148 -16.02 -20.00 10.34
C ARG A 148 -17.45 -19.51 10.13
N ILE A 149 -17.98 -19.70 8.93
CA ILE A 149 -19.27 -19.14 8.51
C ILE A 149 -20.40 -20.12 8.77
N TRP A 150 -20.20 -21.40 8.43
CA TRP A 150 -21.22 -22.42 8.67
C TRP A 150 -21.09 -23.10 10.03
N SER A 151 -20.07 -22.73 10.81
CA SER A 151 -19.76 -23.33 12.12
C SER A 151 -19.70 -24.87 12.08
N LEU A 152 -19.29 -25.43 10.93
CA LEU A 152 -19.13 -26.87 10.79
C LEU A 152 -17.84 -27.31 11.48
N PRO A 153 -17.82 -28.49 12.11
CA PRO A 153 -16.66 -28.99 12.83
C PRO A 153 -15.62 -29.59 11.84
N VAL A 154 -15.13 -28.76 10.93
CA VAL A 154 -14.13 -29.10 9.90
C VAL A 154 -12.81 -28.42 10.20
N SER A 155 -11.72 -28.99 9.68
CA SER A 155 -10.36 -28.50 9.91
C SER A 155 -9.65 -28.17 8.60
N THR A 156 -8.80 -27.13 8.62
CA THR A 156 -7.85 -26.85 7.52
C THR A 156 -6.57 -27.68 7.65
N GLN A 157 -6.39 -28.40 8.75
CA GLN A 157 -5.19 -29.17 9.06
C GLN A 157 -4.74 -30.11 7.93
N PRO A 158 -5.64 -30.86 7.23
CA PRO A 158 -5.22 -31.69 6.10
C PRO A 158 -4.49 -30.91 5.00
N VAL A 159 -4.88 -29.65 4.77
CA VAL A 159 -4.19 -28.76 3.82
C VAL A 159 -2.85 -28.31 4.37
N ASP A 160 -2.83 -27.92 5.65
CA ASP A 160 -1.62 -27.43 6.31
C ASP A 160 -0.54 -28.52 6.38
N ASP A 161 -0.93 -29.78 6.58
CA ASP A 161 -0.06 -30.96 6.59
C ASP A 161 0.40 -31.39 5.19
N ALA A 162 -0.46 -31.25 4.17
CA ALA A 162 -0.10 -31.58 2.79
C ALA A 162 0.92 -30.58 2.20
N LEU A 163 0.83 -29.30 2.57
CA LEU A 163 1.55 -28.22 1.90
C LEU A 163 3.09 -28.34 1.92
N PRO A 164 3.74 -28.74 3.03
CA PRO A 164 5.17 -29.03 3.04
C PRO A 164 5.56 -30.14 2.07
N VAL A 165 4.80 -31.24 2.03
CA VAL A 165 5.04 -32.39 1.14
C VAL A 165 4.88 -32.00 -0.32
N LEU A 166 3.79 -31.29 -0.65
CA LEU A 166 3.53 -30.80 -2.00
C LEU A 166 4.64 -29.89 -2.54
N ARG A 167 5.22 -29.05 -1.67
CA ARG A 167 6.35 -28.19 -2.01
C ARG A 167 7.64 -28.98 -2.17
N ALA A 168 7.92 -29.90 -1.26
CA ALA A 168 9.11 -30.76 -1.33
C ALA A 168 9.14 -31.62 -2.60
N GLN A 169 7.97 -32.11 -3.03
CA GLN A 169 7.81 -32.86 -4.29
C GLN A 169 7.64 -31.98 -5.52
N THR A 170 7.73 -30.64 -5.39
CA THR A 170 7.55 -29.68 -6.50
C THR A 170 6.19 -29.77 -7.23
N LEU A 171 5.19 -30.40 -6.60
CA LEU A 171 3.84 -30.54 -7.15
C LEU A 171 3.10 -29.20 -7.17
N VAL A 172 3.47 -28.30 -6.25
CA VAL A 172 2.92 -26.94 -6.18
C VAL A 172 4.03 -25.91 -6.10
N SER A 173 3.80 -24.73 -6.65
CA SER A 173 4.73 -23.61 -6.53
C SER A 173 3.99 -22.27 -6.49
N LYS A 174 4.67 -21.25 -5.95
CA LYS A 174 4.24 -19.87 -6.11
C LYS A 174 4.56 -19.40 -7.53
N SER A 175 3.78 -18.45 -8.03
CA SER A 175 4.11 -17.77 -9.28
C SER A 175 5.51 -17.17 -9.19
N ARG A 176 6.36 -17.42 -10.19
CA ARG A 176 7.66 -16.79 -10.30
C ARG A 176 7.48 -15.30 -10.55
N GLN A 177 8.29 -14.50 -9.87
CA GLN A 177 8.40 -13.08 -10.20
C GLN A 177 9.03 -12.94 -11.59
N ARG A 178 8.53 -11.97 -12.34
CA ARG A 178 9.05 -11.58 -13.66
C ARG A 178 9.61 -10.17 -13.55
N ASP A 179 10.81 -9.99 -14.07
CA ASP A 179 11.52 -8.72 -14.18
C ASP A 179 11.80 -8.35 -15.65
N ARG A 180 11.08 -9.00 -16.57
CA ARG A 180 11.15 -8.70 -18.00
C ARG A 180 10.66 -7.26 -18.24
N ARG A 181 11.49 -6.49 -18.94
CA ARG A 181 11.16 -5.18 -19.51
C ARG A 181 11.47 -5.20 -20.99
N PRO A 182 10.61 -4.64 -21.86
CA PRO A 182 10.95 -4.47 -23.26
C PRO A 182 12.15 -3.53 -23.40
N ALA A 183 13.02 -3.81 -24.38
CA ALA A 183 14.00 -2.86 -24.86
C ALA A 183 13.32 -1.77 -25.71
N ASP A 184 14.00 -0.64 -25.91
CA ASP A 184 13.44 0.48 -26.68
C ASP A 184 13.19 0.07 -28.13
N GLU A 185 14.11 -0.68 -28.74
CA GLU A 185 13.94 -1.20 -30.11
C GLU A 185 12.76 -2.19 -30.21
N GLU A 186 12.54 -3.01 -29.18
CA GLU A 186 11.39 -3.91 -29.12
C GLU A 186 10.07 -3.13 -29.07
N LEU A 187 10.01 -2.05 -28.28
CA LEU A 187 8.83 -1.18 -28.21
C LEU A 187 8.54 -0.52 -29.55
N GLU A 188 9.56 0.04 -30.21
CA GLU A 188 9.40 0.67 -31.52
C GLU A 188 8.89 -0.33 -32.58
N GLN A 189 9.45 -1.55 -32.61
CA GLN A 189 8.96 -2.61 -33.49
C GLN A 189 7.52 -3.01 -33.18
N ILE A 190 7.16 -3.13 -31.90
CA ILE A 190 5.79 -3.42 -31.47
C ILE A 190 4.83 -2.31 -31.92
N TYR A 191 5.20 -1.04 -31.73
CA TYR A 191 4.39 0.10 -32.15
C TYR A 191 4.19 0.10 -33.67
N ALA A 192 5.25 -0.10 -34.45
CA ALA A 192 5.15 -0.19 -35.90
C ALA A 192 4.25 -1.35 -36.35
N GLY A 193 4.43 -2.55 -35.76
CA GLY A 193 3.61 -3.72 -36.08
C GLY A 193 2.13 -3.55 -35.72
N LEU A 194 1.83 -2.83 -34.65
CA LEU A 194 0.46 -2.54 -34.24
C LEU A 194 -0.16 -1.39 -35.06
N ALA A 195 0.61 -0.38 -35.43
CA ALA A 195 0.17 0.66 -36.35
C ALA A 195 -0.23 0.06 -37.72
N ALA A 196 0.57 -0.87 -38.24
CA ALA A 196 0.22 -1.61 -39.46
C ALA A 196 -1.03 -2.50 -39.31
N ARG A 197 -1.36 -2.94 -38.09
CA ARG A 197 -2.63 -3.64 -37.81
C ARG A 197 -3.80 -2.66 -37.75
N GLN A 198 -3.59 -1.48 -37.16
CA GLN A 198 -4.60 -0.42 -37.03
C GLN A 198 -4.99 0.20 -38.38
N SER A 199 -4.09 0.23 -39.35
CA SER A 199 -4.36 0.81 -40.68
C SER A 199 -5.28 -0.06 -41.56
N ARG A 200 -5.64 -1.27 -41.11
CA ARG A 200 -6.57 -2.13 -41.84
C ARG A 200 -8.00 -1.58 -41.73
N SER A 201 -8.76 -1.66 -42.81
CA SER A 201 -10.12 -1.09 -42.91
C SER A 201 -11.13 -1.62 -41.88
N ASN A 202 -10.88 -2.79 -41.29
CA ASN A 202 -11.72 -3.40 -40.27
C ASN A 202 -11.16 -3.25 -38.84
N ALA A 203 -10.03 -2.56 -38.66
CA ALA A 203 -9.40 -2.38 -37.37
C ALA A 203 -9.90 -1.10 -36.70
N GLN A 204 -10.65 -1.25 -35.60
CA GLN A 204 -11.19 -0.11 -34.84
C GLN A 204 -10.43 0.17 -33.54
N ILE A 205 -9.57 -0.75 -33.09
CA ILE A 205 -8.92 -0.65 -31.78
C ILE A 205 -7.64 0.18 -31.89
N PRO A 206 -7.48 1.26 -31.12
CA PRO A 206 -6.29 2.09 -31.11
C PRO A 206 -5.17 1.41 -30.28
N HIS A 207 -4.62 0.30 -30.77
CA HIS A 207 -3.66 -0.53 -30.05
C HIS A 207 -2.44 0.23 -29.51
N VAL A 208 -1.83 1.10 -30.33
CA VAL A 208 -0.65 1.88 -29.93
C VAL A 208 -0.98 2.80 -28.75
N ASP A 209 -2.09 3.54 -28.82
CA ASP A 209 -2.55 4.43 -27.75
C ASP A 209 -2.78 3.67 -26.45
N ILE A 210 -3.47 2.52 -26.52
CA ILE A 210 -3.78 1.72 -25.32
C ILE A 210 -2.50 1.17 -24.66
N ILE A 211 -1.50 0.78 -25.44
CA ILE A 211 -0.21 0.29 -24.90
C ILE A 211 0.58 1.43 -24.27
N LYS A 212 0.71 2.56 -24.97
CA LYS A 212 1.38 3.74 -24.42
C LYS A 212 0.70 4.23 -23.15
N PHE A 213 -0.65 4.24 -23.15
CA PHE A 213 -1.43 4.55 -21.96
C PHE A 213 -1.19 3.54 -20.84
N ALA A 214 -1.12 2.24 -21.13
CA ALA A 214 -0.84 1.21 -20.13
C ALA A 214 0.54 1.37 -19.48
N ILE A 215 1.55 1.76 -20.26
CA ILE A 215 2.90 2.06 -19.76
C ILE A 215 2.86 3.32 -18.90
N ALA A 216 2.36 4.44 -19.44
CA ALA A 216 2.39 5.74 -18.78
C ALA A 216 1.53 5.80 -17.50
N SER A 217 0.34 5.19 -17.52
CA SER A 217 -0.56 5.15 -16.36
C SER A 217 -0.23 4.04 -15.36
N CYS A 218 0.59 3.07 -15.77
CA CYS A 218 0.87 1.83 -15.04
C CYS A 218 -0.39 1.01 -14.66
N MET A 219 -1.57 1.26 -15.24
CA MET A 219 -2.82 0.62 -14.82
C MET A 219 -2.92 -0.86 -15.26
N ARG A 220 -3.77 -1.65 -14.60
CA ARG A 220 -4.08 -3.00 -15.09
C ARG A 220 -4.94 -2.88 -16.35
N LEU A 221 -4.77 -3.79 -17.29
CA LEU A 221 -5.51 -3.78 -18.55
C LEU A 221 -7.04 -3.74 -18.38
N GLY A 222 -7.59 -4.49 -17.42
CA GLY A 222 -9.03 -4.43 -17.10
C GLY A 222 -9.47 -3.19 -16.32
N GLU A 223 -8.54 -2.40 -15.76
CA GLU A 223 -8.82 -1.07 -15.22
C GLU A 223 -8.96 -0.08 -16.38
N ILE A 224 -8.04 -0.11 -17.36
CA ILE A 224 -8.04 0.75 -18.55
C ILE A 224 -9.36 0.65 -19.33
N GLY A 225 -9.81 -0.57 -19.61
CA GLY A 225 -11.05 -0.79 -20.37
C GLY A 225 -12.36 -0.48 -19.63
N ARG A 226 -12.30 0.01 -18.40
CA ARG A 226 -13.49 0.40 -17.60
C ARG A 226 -13.51 1.89 -17.24
N ILE A 227 -12.54 2.67 -17.73
CA ILE A 227 -12.47 4.10 -17.45
C ILE A 227 -13.60 4.82 -18.20
N ARG A 228 -14.41 5.58 -17.47
CA ARG A 228 -15.50 6.41 -18.01
C ARG A 228 -15.04 7.85 -18.16
N TRP A 229 -15.65 8.60 -19.07
CA TRP A 229 -15.41 10.04 -19.18
C TRP A 229 -15.80 10.81 -17.91
N ASP A 230 -16.90 10.41 -17.26
CA ASP A 230 -17.34 11.00 -15.97
C ASP A 230 -16.35 10.81 -14.82
N ASP A 231 -15.40 9.88 -14.97
CA ASP A 231 -14.37 9.59 -13.95
C ASP A 231 -13.14 10.48 -14.13
N ILE A 232 -13.11 11.37 -15.12
CA ILE A 232 -12.00 12.29 -15.37
C ILE A 232 -12.22 13.64 -14.67
N ASP A 233 -11.26 14.04 -13.85
CA ASP A 233 -11.13 15.40 -13.36
C ASP A 233 -10.12 16.14 -14.24
N GLU A 234 -10.61 16.92 -15.20
CA GLU A 234 -9.75 17.62 -16.16
C GLU A 234 -8.88 18.70 -15.51
N LYS A 235 -9.37 19.33 -14.44
CA LYS A 235 -8.61 20.38 -13.73
C LYS A 235 -7.42 19.79 -13.00
N ARG A 236 -7.62 18.64 -12.35
CA ARG A 236 -6.56 17.93 -11.61
C ARG A 236 -5.74 17.00 -12.50
N ARG A 237 -6.20 16.73 -13.73
CA ARG A 237 -5.65 15.72 -14.65
C ARG A 237 -5.57 14.34 -13.98
N CYS A 238 -6.65 13.95 -13.32
CA CYS A 238 -6.75 12.68 -12.61
C CYS A 238 -7.93 11.86 -13.13
N VAL A 239 -7.85 10.54 -12.95
CA VAL A 239 -8.93 9.61 -13.24
C VAL A 239 -9.31 8.82 -12.00
N LEU A 240 -10.61 8.64 -11.77
CA LEU A 240 -11.14 7.77 -10.73
C LEU A 240 -11.21 6.33 -11.24
N ILE A 241 -10.44 5.41 -10.64
CA ILE A 241 -10.57 3.98 -10.91
C ILE A 241 -11.49 3.37 -9.86
N ARG A 242 -12.71 3.05 -10.30
CA ARG A 242 -13.74 2.41 -9.49
C ARG A 242 -13.42 0.94 -9.19
N GLU A 243 -13.74 0.52 -7.98
CA GLU A 243 -13.58 -0.85 -7.48
C GLU A 243 -12.19 -1.42 -7.82
N ARG A 244 -11.15 -0.60 -7.60
CA ARG A 244 -9.80 -0.97 -8.00
C ARG A 244 -9.39 -2.24 -7.28
N LYS A 245 -8.92 -3.23 -8.05
CA LYS A 245 -8.65 -4.58 -7.56
C LYS A 245 -7.76 -4.57 -6.32
N ASP A 246 -8.32 -5.06 -5.22
CA ASP A 246 -7.65 -5.15 -3.94
C ASP A 246 -7.78 -6.56 -3.32
N PRO A 247 -6.72 -7.10 -2.67
CA PRO A 247 -6.79 -8.40 -2.02
C PRO A 247 -7.78 -8.49 -0.85
N SER A 248 -7.96 -7.42 -0.07
CA SER A 248 -8.79 -7.37 1.14
C SER A 248 -10.12 -6.62 0.95
N ASN A 249 -10.23 -5.69 0.01
CA ASN A 249 -11.46 -4.95 -0.30
C ASN A 249 -11.87 -5.04 -1.78
N LYS A 250 -12.70 -6.03 -2.10
CA LYS A 250 -13.03 -6.33 -3.50
C LYS A 250 -14.07 -5.43 -4.16
N TYR A 251 -14.80 -4.57 -3.42
CA TYR A 251 -16.00 -3.92 -3.95
C TYR A 251 -16.16 -2.42 -3.62
N THR A 252 -15.26 -1.79 -2.86
CA THR A 252 -15.39 -0.35 -2.53
C THR A 252 -14.07 0.42 -2.53
N ASN A 253 -13.08 -0.05 -3.29
CA ASN A 253 -11.74 0.54 -3.31
C ASN A 253 -11.56 1.48 -4.50
N ASP A 254 -12.29 2.59 -4.50
CA ASP A 254 -12.16 3.63 -5.52
C ASP A 254 -10.91 4.46 -5.25
N GLN A 255 -10.15 4.78 -6.31
CA GLN A 255 -8.88 5.51 -6.18
C GLN A 255 -8.71 6.52 -7.31
N TRP A 256 -8.41 7.76 -6.95
CA TRP A 256 -7.94 8.77 -7.89
C TRP A 256 -6.48 8.49 -8.27
N ILE A 257 -6.19 8.54 -9.56
CA ILE A 257 -4.85 8.33 -10.12
C ILE A 257 -4.50 9.51 -11.00
N PRO A 258 -3.33 10.14 -10.81
CA PRO A 258 -2.87 11.18 -11.72
C PRO A 258 -2.52 10.60 -13.09
N LEU A 259 -2.94 11.30 -14.15
CA LEU A 259 -2.56 10.99 -15.53
C LEU A 259 -1.34 11.84 -15.87
N LEU A 260 -0.16 11.25 -15.75
CA LEU A 260 1.12 11.91 -15.98
C LEU A 260 1.57 11.79 -17.44
N GLY A 261 2.24 12.83 -17.95
CA GLY A 261 2.85 12.85 -19.29
C GLY A 261 1.87 12.44 -20.39
N GLU A 262 2.33 11.57 -21.29
CA GLU A 262 1.57 11.11 -22.47
C GLU A 262 0.25 10.43 -22.11
N ALA A 263 0.05 9.95 -20.87
CA ALA A 263 -1.23 9.36 -20.46
C ALA A 263 -2.39 10.36 -20.56
N TRP A 264 -2.16 11.63 -20.20
CA TRP A 264 -3.17 12.68 -20.31
C TRP A 264 -3.47 13.00 -21.76
N ASP A 265 -2.42 13.17 -22.57
CA ASP A 265 -2.55 13.52 -23.99
C ASP A 265 -3.26 12.42 -24.79
N ILE A 266 -3.00 11.15 -24.45
CA ILE A 266 -3.70 10.00 -25.05
C ILE A 266 -5.17 10.01 -24.69
N VAL A 267 -5.54 10.32 -23.45
CA VAL A 267 -6.94 10.45 -23.05
C VAL A 267 -7.61 11.57 -23.84
N GLN A 268 -6.98 12.74 -23.95
CA GLN A 268 -7.58 13.89 -24.63
C GLN A 268 -7.81 13.67 -26.13
N ARG A 269 -7.00 12.83 -26.78
CA ARG A 269 -7.18 12.52 -28.22
C ARG A 269 -8.13 11.37 -28.51
N GLN A 270 -8.64 10.66 -27.49
CA GLN A 270 -9.64 9.62 -27.73
C GLN A 270 -10.99 10.25 -28.14
N PRO A 271 -11.74 9.62 -29.06
CA PRO A 271 -13.06 10.10 -29.44
C PRO A 271 -14.05 9.96 -28.28
N ARG A 272 -14.84 11.01 -28.03
CA ARG A 272 -15.93 11.01 -27.03
C ARG A 272 -17.24 10.48 -27.64
N THR A 273 -17.20 9.27 -28.20
CA THR A 273 -18.35 8.63 -28.87
C THR A 273 -19.04 7.56 -28.03
N ASP A 274 -18.49 7.23 -26.87
CA ASP A 274 -18.99 6.23 -25.92
C ASP A 274 -18.85 6.76 -24.49
N GLU A 275 -19.48 6.09 -23.52
CA GLU A 275 -19.34 6.36 -22.09
C GLU A 275 -17.91 6.05 -21.59
N LEU A 276 -17.27 5.04 -22.19
CA LEU A 276 -15.90 4.63 -21.88
C LEU A 276 -14.87 5.38 -22.74
N ILE A 277 -13.70 5.67 -22.17
CA ILE A 277 -12.57 6.26 -22.91
C ILE A 277 -11.99 5.24 -23.91
N PHE A 278 -11.95 3.97 -23.51
CA PHE A 278 -11.48 2.87 -24.35
C PHE A 278 -12.59 1.80 -24.47
N PRO A 279 -13.61 1.99 -25.32
CA PRO A 279 -14.78 1.11 -25.44
C PRO A 279 -14.47 -0.18 -26.24
N TYR A 280 -13.39 -0.88 -25.88
CA TYR A 280 -12.90 -2.05 -26.61
C TYR A 280 -12.76 -3.26 -25.70
N LYS A 281 -12.84 -4.45 -26.30
CA LYS A 281 -12.53 -5.69 -25.59
C LYS A 281 -11.04 -5.76 -25.31
N MET A 282 -10.67 -5.54 -24.06
CA MET A 282 -9.27 -5.51 -23.64
C MET A 282 -8.56 -6.86 -23.86
N GLU A 283 -9.28 -7.97 -23.87
CA GLU A 283 -8.74 -9.27 -24.27
C GLU A 283 -8.22 -9.27 -25.71
N SER A 284 -8.91 -8.55 -26.61
CA SER A 284 -8.47 -8.38 -27.99
C SER A 284 -7.21 -7.52 -28.10
N VAL A 285 -7.04 -6.54 -27.20
CA VAL A 285 -5.79 -5.75 -27.09
C VAL A 285 -4.63 -6.63 -26.67
N SER A 286 -4.78 -7.40 -25.58
CA SER A 286 -3.73 -8.32 -25.10
C SER A 286 -3.36 -9.35 -26.16
N ALA A 287 -4.36 -9.95 -26.82
CA ALA A 287 -4.13 -10.94 -27.88
C ALA A 287 -3.49 -10.34 -29.14
N ALA A 288 -3.76 -9.08 -29.48
CA ALA A 288 -3.07 -8.41 -30.58
C ALA A 288 -1.60 -8.16 -30.22
N PHE A 289 -1.33 -7.67 -29.02
CA PHE A 289 0.03 -7.45 -28.51
C PHE A 289 0.86 -8.75 -28.54
N GLU A 290 0.33 -9.84 -27.96
CA GLU A 290 1.03 -11.13 -27.89
C GLU A 290 1.29 -11.71 -29.29
N ARG A 291 0.32 -11.59 -30.22
CA ARG A 291 0.52 -12.02 -31.61
C ARG A 291 1.56 -11.18 -32.34
N THR A 292 1.59 -9.87 -32.11
CA THR A 292 2.60 -8.99 -32.69
C THR A 292 3.99 -9.36 -32.17
N CYS A 293 4.14 -9.58 -30.86
CA CYS A 293 5.40 -10.04 -30.27
C CYS A 293 5.85 -11.38 -30.90
N ALA A 294 4.93 -12.33 -31.08
CA ALA A 294 5.23 -13.62 -31.70
C ALA A 294 5.70 -13.48 -33.16
N VAL A 295 5.08 -12.61 -33.96
CA VAL A 295 5.49 -12.34 -35.35
C VAL A 295 6.86 -11.68 -35.41
N LEU A 296 7.17 -10.78 -34.46
CA LEU A 296 8.45 -10.09 -34.38
C LEU A 296 9.57 -10.94 -33.75
N GLY A 297 9.27 -12.16 -33.28
CA GLY A 297 10.24 -13.00 -32.58
C GLY A 297 10.60 -12.50 -31.18
N ILE A 298 9.80 -11.61 -30.59
CA ILE A 298 10.02 -11.08 -29.24
C ILE A 298 9.62 -12.15 -28.22
N VAL A 299 10.63 -12.69 -27.53
CA VAL A 299 10.46 -13.82 -26.61
C VAL A 299 10.13 -13.33 -25.19
N ASP A 300 9.23 -14.07 -24.55
CA ASP A 300 8.85 -13.95 -23.14
C ASP A 300 8.43 -12.54 -22.70
N LEU A 301 7.79 -11.76 -23.59
CA LEU A 301 7.16 -10.47 -23.25
C LEU A 301 5.64 -10.61 -23.22
N ARG A 302 5.02 -10.22 -22.11
CA ARG A 302 3.56 -10.23 -21.92
C ARG A 302 3.04 -8.83 -21.74
N PHE A 303 1.75 -8.61 -22.04
CA PHE A 303 1.13 -7.29 -21.83
C PHE A 303 1.29 -6.80 -20.37
N HIS A 304 1.22 -7.71 -19.39
CA HIS A 304 1.39 -7.33 -17.99
C HIS A 304 2.81 -6.82 -17.65
N ASP A 305 3.82 -7.20 -18.44
CA ASP A 305 5.20 -6.73 -18.25
C ASP A 305 5.32 -5.24 -18.60
N LEU A 306 4.39 -4.67 -19.40
CA LEU A 306 4.32 -3.23 -19.68
C LEU A 306 4.06 -2.41 -18.42
N ARG A 307 3.23 -2.92 -17.51
CA ARG A 307 3.02 -2.28 -16.20
C ARG A 307 4.28 -2.34 -15.34
N HIS A 308 5.05 -3.43 -15.42
CA HIS A 308 6.34 -3.52 -14.73
C HIS A 308 7.31 -2.47 -15.30
N HIS A 309 7.41 -2.38 -16.62
CA HIS A 309 8.24 -1.40 -17.31
C HIS A 309 7.84 0.05 -16.97
N GLY A 310 6.54 0.40 -17.02
CA GLY A 310 6.06 1.72 -16.64
C GLY A 310 6.40 2.09 -15.19
N VAL A 311 6.28 1.16 -14.24
CA VAL A 311 6.67 1.40 -12.85
C VAL A 311 8.17 1.66 -12.74
N SER A 312 9.01 0.92 -13.47
CA SER A 312 10.45 1.18 -13.52
C SER A 312 10.77 2.56 -14.08
N LEU A 313 10.11 2.98 -15.17
CA LEU A 313 10.28 4.32 -15.76
C LEU A 313 9.97 5.43 -14.75
N LEU A 314 8.93 5.28 -13.92
CA LEU A 314 8.62 6.27 -12.88
C LEU A 314 9.76 6.38 -11.85
N PHE A 315 10.40 5.27 -11.46
CA PHE A 315 11.56 5.34 -10.58
C PHE A 315 12.80 5.95 -11.27
N GLU A 316 13.00 5.65 -12.56
CA GLU A 316 14.08 6.22 -13.38
C GLU A 316 13.90 7.72 -13.58
N GLN A 317 12.65 8.21 -13.63
CA GLN A 317 12.29 9.64 -13.61
C GLN A 317 12.49 10.30 -12.23
N GLY A 318 12.95 9.55 -11.23
CA GLY A 318 13.29 10.08 -9.91
C GLY A 318 12.12 10.16 -8.94
N LEU A 319 10.93 9.66 -9.29
CA LEU A 319 9.78 9.68 -8.38
C LEU A 319 10.07 8.85 -7.13
N LYS A 320 9.61 9.37 -6.00
CA LYS A 320 9.67 8.68 -4.73
C LYS A 320 8.68 7.54 -4.71
N ILE A 321 8.97 6.57 -3.87
CA ILE A 321 8.17 5.35 -3.76
C ILE A 321 6.68 5.69 -3.50
N GLN A 322 6.36 6.72 -2.69
CA GLN A 322 4.98 7.18 -2.43
C GLN A 322 4.27 7.66 -3.69
N GLU A 323 4.97 8.42 -4.53
CA GLU A 323 4.45 8.97 -5.77
C GLU A 323 4.22 7.84 -6.77
N VAL A 324 5.19 6.92 -6.91
CA VAL A 324 5.04 5.72 -7.74
C VAL A 324 3.88 4.85 -7.26
N ALA A 325 3.70 4.68 -5.95
CA ALA A 325 2.59 3.92 -5.38
C ALA A 325 1.23 4.55 -5.71
N MET A 326 1.15 5.88 -5.70
CA MET A 326 -0.06 6.63 -6.07
C MET A 326 -0.46 6.41 -7.53
N VAL A 327 0.51 6.49 -8.46
CA VAL A 327 0.28 6.26 -9.90
C VAL A 327 -0.07 4.78 -10.14
N SER A 328 0.82 3.88 -9.70
CA SER A 328 0.70 2.46 -10.02
C SER A 328 -0.37 1.72 -9.21
N GLY A 329 -0.81 2.24 -8.05
CA GLY A 329 -1.80 1.59 -7.19
C GLY A 329 -1.30 0.42 -6.36
N HIS A 330 0.00 0.39 -6.04
CA HIS A 330 0.55 -0.63 -5.15
C HIS A 330 0.33 -0.23 -3.69
N LYS A 331 -0.41 -1.03 -2.92
CA LYS A 331 -0.58 -0.80 -1.47
C LYS A 331 0.62 -1.27 -0.63
N SER A 332 1.28 -2.33 -1.07
CA SER A 332 2.43 -2.90 -0.35
C SER A 332 3.73 -2.43 -0.97
N TRP A 333 4.54 -1.75 -0.16
CA TRP A 333 5.89 -1.31 -0.47
C TRP A 333 6.81 -2.46 -0.88
N ASN A 334 6.59 -3.66 -0.32
CA ASN A 334 7.39 -4.83 -0.67
C ASN A 334 7.26 -5.20 -2.15
N ASN A 335 6.12 -4.90 -2.79
CA ASN A 335 5.95 -5.11 -4.23
C ASN A 335 6.69 -4.08 -5.08
N LEU A 336 6.97 -2.89 -4.52
CA LEU A 336 7.69 -1.81 -5.19
C LEU A 336 9.21 -1.86 -4.94
N ARG A 337 9.66 -2.49 -3.86
CA ARG A 337 11.08 -2.61 -3.49
C ARG A 337 11.97 -3.18 -4.60
N ARG A 338 11.42 -4.03 -5.47
CA ARG A 338 12.18 -4.61 -6.59
C ARG A 338 12.58 -3.59 -7.67
N TYR A 339 11.86 -2.47 -7.76
CA TYR A 339 12.15 -1.40 -8.72
C TYR A 339 13.10 -0.35 -8.14
N THR A 340 13.26 -0.32 -6.81
CA THR A 340 14.22 0.54 -6.15
C THR A 340 15.59 -0.12 -6.19
N GLN A 341 16.23 -0.14 -7.36
CA GLN A 341 17.67 -0.40 -7.46
C GLN A 341 18.42 0.85 -6.99
N LEU A 342 18.27 1.17 -5.70
CA LEU A 342 19.03 2.24 -5.07
C LEU A 342 20.47 1.76 -4.95
N ARG A 343 21.34 2.29 -5.80
CA ARG A 343 22.79 2.16 -5.64
C ARG A 343 23.23 3.12 -4.54
N PRO A 344 24.01 2.70 -3.53
CA PRO A 344 24.48 3.60 -2.46
C PRO A 344 25.08 4.90 -3.00
N GLU A 345 25.79 4.82 -4.13
CA GLU A 345 26.46 5.93 -4.80
C GLU A 345 25.46 6.99 -5.32
N SER A 346 24.29 6.56 -5.79
CA SER A 346 23.23 7.46 -6.29
C SER A 346 22.64 8.38 -5.20
N LEU A 347 22.92 8.08 -3.92
CA LEU A 347 22.52 8.96 -2.82
C LEU A 347 23.39 10.23 -2.76
N HIS A 348 24.66 10.16 -3.19
CA HIS A 348 25.52 11.35 -3.26
C HIS A 348 24.99 12.35 -4.28
N ASP A 349 24.60 11.86 -5.47
CA ASP A 349 24.01 12.69 -6.53
C ASP A 349 22.69 13.33 -6.07
N LYS A 350 21.87 12.58 -5.32
CA LYS A 350 20.61 13.11 -4.75
C LYS A 350 20.85 14.16 -3.67
N ILE A 351 21.83 13.97 -2.79
CA ILE A 351 22.20 14.99 -1.79
C ILE A 351 22.72 16.24 -2.50
N ALA A 352 23.58 16.07 -3.51
CA ALA A 352 24.12 17.17 -4.32
C ALA A 352 23.02 17.93 -5.08
N ALA A 353 22.06 17.22 -5.70
CA ALA A 353 20.94 17.82 -6.42
C ALA A 353 19.89 18.46 -5.49
N SER A 354 19.76 17.99 -4.25
CA SER A 354 18.86 18.56 -3.23
C SER A 354 19.52 19.66 -2.40
N ALA A 355 20.80 19.95 -2.63
CA ALA A 355 21.49 21.02 -1.94
C ALA A 355 20.72 22.33 -2.21
N PRO A 356 20.25 23.03 -1.16
CA PRO A 356 19.62 24.33 -1.38
C PRO A 356 20.61 25.21 -2.13
N ALA A 357 20.11 25.98 -3.10
CA ALA A 357 20.94 26.97 -3.80
C ALA A 357 21.79 27.72 -2.78
N PRO A 358 23.10 27.93 -3.03
CA PRO A 358 23.92 28.70 -2.10
C PRO A 358 23.19 30.02 -1.89
N ARG A 359 22.72 30.26 -0.66
CA ARG A 359 22.20 31.58 -0.30
C ARG A 359 23.33 32.53 -0.62
N SER A 360 23.09 33.48 -1.54
CA SER A 360 24.08 34.49 -1.90
C SER A 360 24.34 35.37 -0.67
N SER A 361 25.26 34.92 0.16
CA SER A 361 25.88 35.67 1.24
C SER A 361 27.36 35.37 1.16
N ALA A 362 27.99 35.84 0.08
CA ALA A 362 29.40 36.17 0.15
C ALA A 362 29.49 37.44 1.01
N LEU A 363 29.54 37.24 2.33
CA LEU A 363 29.95 38.28 3.27
C LEU A 363 31.45 38.46 3.09
N THR A 364 31.85 39.55 2.43
CA THR A 364 33.22 40.05 2.53
C THR A 364 33.36 40.66 3.92
N VAL A 365 34.00 39.93 4.83
CA VAL A 365 34.43 40.50 6.12
C VAL A 365 35.62 41.42 5.83
N SER A 366 35.41 42.74 5.85
CA SER A 366 36.53 43.68 5.95
C SER A 366 36.92 43.84 7.41
N VAL A 367 38.20 43.63 7.67
CA VAL A 367 38.84 43.66 8.98
C VAL A 367 39.03 45.11 9.43
N SER A 368 37.95 45.78 9.83
CA SER A 368 37.94 46.95 10.72
C SER A 368 36.53 47.57 10.85
N GLY A 369 35.97 47.55 12.06
CA GLY A 369 35.02 48.57 12.52
C GLY A 369 33.53 48.35 12.25
N GLY A 370 32.90 47.47 13.03
CA GLY A 370 31.45 47.47 13.28
C GLY A 370 30.57 46.64 12.34
N VAL A 371 29.40 46.21 12.84
CA VAL A 371 28.37 45.49 12.07
C VAL A 371 27.21 46.45 11.77
N TYR A 372 26.83 46.58 10.49
CA TYR A 372 25.79 47.53 10.05
C TYR A 372 24.61 46.80 9.39
N MET A 373 23.38 47.27 9.62
CA MET A 373 22.15 46.64 9.14
C MET A 373 21.08 47.67 8.72
N GLY A 374 20.09 47.23 7.94
CA GLY A 374 18.91 48.05 7.62
C GLY A 374 19.10 49.07 6.49
N GLY A 375 20.18 48.98 5.72
CA GLY A 375 20.51 49.91 4.62
C GLY A 375 21.86 50.59 4.80
N TRP A 376 22.44 50.54 6.00
CA TRP A 376 23.76 51.08 6.32
C TRP A 376 24.84 50.03 6.14
N SER A 377 26.02 50.47 5.71
CA SER A 377 27.15 49.60 5.40
C SER A 377 28.44 49.99 6.14
N ASN A 378 28.49 51.18 6.74
CA ASN A 378 29.67 51.72 7.43
C ASN A 378 29.27 52.76 8.49
N ALA A 379 30.26 53.25 9.25
CA ALA A 379 30.07 54.26 10.29
C ALA A 379 29.57 55.61 9.76
N ASP A 380 29.97 56.00 8.53
CA ASP A 380 29.58 57.29 7.93
C ASP A 380 28.08 57.34 7.61
N ASP A 381 27.49 56.21 7.23
CA ASP A 381 26.03 56.11 7.04
C ASP A 381 25.29 56.39 8.35
N VAL A 382 25.84 55.96 9.48
CA VAL A 382 25.30 56.21 10.81
C VAL A 382 25.49 57.67 11.21
N LEU A 383 26.71 58.22 11.06
CA LEU A 383 26.99 59.63 11.36
C LEU A 383 26.05 60.56 10.59
N ARG A 384 25.86 60.30 9.28
CA ARG A 384 24.98 61.09 8.42
C ARG A 384 23.51 60.97 8.82
N ALA A 385 23.03 59.78 9.15
CA ALA A 385 21.64 59.57 9.54
C ALA A 385 21.27 60.30 10.84
N PHE A 386 22.25 60.58 11.71
CA PHE A 386 22.05 61.25 13.00
C PHE A 386 22.65 62.66 13.08
N GLU A 387 23.21 63.18 11.98
CA GLU A 387 23.89 64.48 11.92
C GLU A 387 24.98 64.61 13.00
N LEU A 388 25.79 63.57 13.15
CA LEU A 388 26.92 63.53 14.07
C LEU A 388 28.22 63.80 13.28
N GLU A 389 29.16 64.47 13.91
CA GLU A 389 30.50 64.65 13.36
C GLU A 389 31.43 63.50 13.81
N PRO A 390 32.45 63.11 13.03
CA PRO A 390 33.38 62.05 13.42
C PRO A 390 34.07 62.28 14.77
N GLU A 391 34.23 63.54 15.15
CA GLU A 391 34.79 63.98 16.43
C GLU A 391 33.89 63.61 17.63
N ASP A 392 32.57 63.48 17.42
CA ASP A 392 31.63 63.01 18.43
C ASP A 392 31.87 61.53 18.82
N LEU A 393 32.58 60.79 17.98
CA LEU A 393 32.99 59.40 18.20
C LEU A 393 34.47 59.26 18.59
N ALA A 394 35.18 60.35 18.87
CA ALA A 394 36.66 60.38 18.92
C ALA A 394 37.33 59.38 19.87
N GLU A 395 36.63 58.84 20.87
CA GLU A 395 37.12 57.77 21.77
C GLU A 395 36.23 56.51 21.77
N SER A 396 35.37 56.35 20.76
CA SER A 396 34.26 55.40 20.76
C SER A 396 34.13 54.65 19.45
N CYS A 397 34.18 53.31 19.47
CA CYS A 397 34.01 52.50 18.27
C CYS A 397 32.56 52.01 18.09
N ILE A 398 31.93 52.33 16.95
CA ILE A 398 30.62 51.74 16.62
C ILE A 398 30.79 50.25 16.36
N LEU A 399 30.41 49.43 17.34
CA LEU A 399 30.42 47.97 17.19
C LEU A 399 29.19 47.45 16.42
N LEU A 400 28.05 48.16 16.49
CA LEU A 400 26.82 47.77 15.80
C LEU A 400 25.93 48.99 15.50
N ALA A 401 25.30 49.04 14.33
CA ALA A 401 24.20 49.97 14.04
C ALA A 401 23.15 49.32 13.15
N GLY A 402 21.87 49.65 13.33
CA GLY A 402 20.82 49.13 12.46
C GLY A 402 19.56 49.97 12.44
N GLU A 403 19.04 50.21 11.23
CA GLU A 403 17.78 50.93 11.02
C GLU A 403 16.59 49.97 11.11
N PHE A 404 15.62 50.25 11.99
CA PHE A 404 14.47 49.37 12.22
C PHE A 404 13.16 50.14 12.38
N GLY A 405 12.35 50.14 11.33
CA GLY A 405 11.05 50.81 11.31
C GLY A 405 11.16 52.34 11.23
N PRO A 406 10.02 53.06 11.17
CA PRO A 406 9.98 54.50 10.86
C PRO A 406 10.46 55.44 12.00
N GLY A 407 11.37 54.97 12.86
CA GLY A 407 11.87 55.71 14.02
C GLY A 407 13.14 55.06 14.58
N GLY A 408 14.16 54.88 13.73
CA GLY A 408 15.34 54.02 13.96
C GLY A 408 16.00 54.10 15.35
N ALA A 409 16.65 52.99 15.73
CA ALA A 409 17.29 52.80 17.03
C ALA A 409 18.78 52.45 16.83
N VAL A 410 19.70 53.27 17.35
CA VAL A 410 21.16 53.03 17.30
C VAL A 410 21.69 52.59 18.65
N VAL A 411 22.58 51.60 18.69
CA VAL A 411 23.31 51.21 19.91
C VAL A 411 24.80 51.25 19.65
N ALA A 412 25.47 52.32 20.06
CA ALA A 412 26.93 52.45 20.00
C ALA A 412 27.57 51.97 21.32
N PHE A 413 28.75 51.36 21.23
CA PHE A 413 29.58 51.01 22.39
C PHE A 413 30.83 51.89 22.36
N THR A 414 31.37 52.22 23.53
CA THR A 414 32.70 52.85 23.63
C THR A 414 33.66 51.84 24.27
N ASP A 415 34.95 51.94 23.94
CA ASP A 415 36.00 50.99 24.32
C ASP A 415 36.24 50.96 25.85
N VAL A 416 35.52 51.80 26.61
CA VAL A 416 35.52 51.88 28.07
C VAL A 416 34.26 51.28 28.71
N GLY A 417 33.45 50.53 27.96
CA GLY A 417 32.37 49.69 28.50
C GLY A 417 31.07 50.41 28.88
N ASP A 418 30.91 51.68 28.47
CA ASP A 418 29.66 52.42 28.57
C ASP A 418 28.85 52.33 27.26
N LEU A 419 27.52 52.23 27.37
CA LEU A 419 26.57 52.04 26.26
C LEU A 419 25.67 53.26 26.10
N TRP A 420 25.47 53.72 24.87
CA TRP A 420 24.45 54.72 24.54
C TRP A 420 23.43 54.16 23.55
N TRP A 421 22.14 54.36 23.82
CA TRP A 421 21.06 54.09 22.88
C TRP A 421 20.26 55.37 22.64
N VAL A 422 20.14 55.77 21.38
CA VAL A 422 19.21 56.81 20.93
C VAL A 422 17.97 56.15 20.33
N TYR A 423 16.80 56.51 20.86
CA TYR A 423 15.51 56.14 20.31
C TYR A 423 14.88 57.37 19.64
N CYS A 424 14.59 57.28 18.34
CA CYS A 424 13.97 58.38 17.61
C CYS A 424 12.49 58.09 17.35
N THR A 425 11.59 58.90 17.93
CA THR A 425 10.19 58.94 17.51
C THR A 425 9.89 60.31 16.91
N GLY A 426 9.87 60.37 15.58
CA GLY A 426 9.77 61.66 14.87
C GLY A 426 11.08 62.45 14.97
N SER A 427 11.00 63.76 15.25
CA SER A 427 12.14 64.69 15.24
C SER A 427 12.82 64.91 16.60
N ASP A 428 12.28 64.39 17.70
CA ASP A 428 12.88 64.55 19.03
C ASP A 428 13.84 63.40 19.38
N ARG A 429 15.07 63.76 19.77
CA ARG A 429 16.13 62.83 20.17
C ARG A 429 16.13 62.70 21.69
N VAL A 430 15.78 61.52 22.22
CA VAL A 430 15.85 61.26 23.67
C VAL A 430 17.04 60.36 23.97
N TRP A 431 18.05 60.92 24.63
CA TRP A 431 19.16 60.16 25.20
C TRP A 431 18.71 59.51 26.50
N LEU A 432 18.72 58.17 26.58
CA LEU A 432 18.35 57.47 27.81
C LEU A 432 19.49 57.57 28.85
N PRO A 433 19.22 57.88 30.14
CA PRO A 433 20.25 58.42 31.04
C PRO A 433 21.03 57.38 31.85
N GLU A 434 20.73 56.09 31.77
CA GLU A 434 21.37 55.10 32.64
C GLU A 434 22.38 54.20 31.91
N ARG A 435 23.63 54.23 32.39
CA ARG A 435 24.73 53.33 32.03
C ARG A 435 24.29 51.87 32.17
N ILE A 436 24.30 51.10 31.08
CA ILE A 436 23.99 49.66 31.09
C ILE A 436 25.26 48.85 30.83
N VAL A 437 25.63 48.01 31.81
CA VAL A 437 26.74 47.06 31.69
C VAL A 437 26.37 45.94 30.70
N ALA A 438 27.34 45.46 29.90
CA ALA A 438 27.12 44.46 28.83
C ALA A 438 26.30 43.22 29.24
N ASN A 439 26.47 42.73 30.48
CA ASN A 439 25.70 41.58 30.99
C ASN A 439 24.21 41.89 31.19
N ARG A 440 23.86 43.11 31.61
CA ARG A 440 22.46 43.55 31.75
C ARG A 440 21.82 43.72 30.37
N LEU A 441 22.59 44.13 29.36
CA LEU A 441 22.14 44.19 27.96
C LEU A 441 21.88 42.78 27.40
N ARG A 442 22.81 41.82 27.58
CA ARG A 442 22.61 40.42 27.18
C ARG A 442 21.31 39.83 27.74
N HIS A 443 21.04 40.09 29.03
CA HIS A 443 19.80 39.63 29.66
C HIS A 443 18.54 40.28 29.05
N ARG A 444 18.57 41.58 28.76
CA ARG A 444 17.43 42.29 28.14
C ARG A 444 17.17 41.86 26.69
N LEU A 445 18.23 41.54 25.92
CA LEU A 445 18.12 40.98 24.57
C LEU A 445 17.54 39.55 24.61
N ALA A 446 18.05 38.70 25.50
CA ALA A 446 17.54 37.33 25.66
C ALA A 446 16.07 37.29 26.08
N THR A 447 15.63 38.26 26.89
CA THR A 447 14.25 38.36 27.39
C THR A 447 13.29 39.08 26.45
N GLY A 448 13.73 39.53 25.27
CA GLY A 448 12.83 40.22 24.34
C GLY A 448 12.49 41.67 24.71
N ARG A 449 13.09 42.20 25.78
CA ARG A 449 12.83 43.59 26.23
C ARG A 449 13.49 44.65 25.34
N VAL A 450 14.39 44.23 24.46
CA VAL A 450 15.09 45.05 23.48
C VAL A 450 15.10 44.33 22.13
N GLY A 451 14.69 45.03 21.06
CA GLY A 451 14.72 44.53 19.68
C GLY A 451 13.59 43.57 19.28
N ALA A 452 12.64 43.30 20.19
CA ALA A 452 11.45 42.52 19.85
C ALA A 452 10.56 43.33 18.91
N ARG A 453 10.18 42.70 17.79
CA ARG A 453 9.21 43.23 16.85
C ARG A 453 7.79 43.08 17.41
N PRO A 454 6.81 43.84 16.90
CA PRO A 454 5.40 43.73 17.31
C PRO A 454 4.82 42.32 17.15
N ASP A 455 5.40 41.50 16.26
CA ASP A 455 5.06 40.10 16.04
C ASP A 455 5.64 39.13 17.09
N GLY A 456 6.32 39.65 18.12
CA GLY A 456 6.94 38.87 19.20
C GLY A 456 8.28 38.23 18.83
N SER A 457 8.76 38.39 17.60
CA SER A 457 10.06 37.89 17.18
C SER A 457 11.19 38.82 17.64
N ASN A 458 12.23 38.26 18.27
CA ASN A 458 13.43 39.01 18.64
C ASN A 458 14.66 38.48 17.88
N LEU A 459 14.60 38.53 16.55
CA LEU A 459 15.69 38.10 15.67
C LEU A 459 16.96 38.94 15.93
N PHE A 460 16.78 40.23 16.19
CA PHE A 460 17.83 41.17 16.56
C PHE A 460 18.56 40.77 17.84
N GLY A 461 17.81 40.47 18.92
CA GLY A 461 18.40 40.06 20.19
C GLY A 461 19.22 38.77 20.09
N LYS A 462 18.82 37.84 19.22
CA LYS A 462 19.58 36.60 18.98
C LYS A 462 20.88 36.85 18.24
N GLN A 463 20.84 37.63 17.16
CA GLN A 463 22.04 37.96 16.38
C GLN A 463 23.03 38.81 17.19
N LEU A 464 22.54 39.74 18.01
CA LEU A 464 23.38 40.56 18.88
C LEU A 464 24.02 39.75 20.02
N LEU A 465 23.33 38.74 20.55
CA LEU A 465 23.92 37.81 21.52
C LEU A 465 25.08 37.00 20.92
N GLU A 466 24.97 36.60 19.65
CA GLU A 466 26.04 35.87 18.94
C GLU A 466 27.29 36.76 18.74
N VAL A 467 27.10 38.01 18.33
CA VAL A 467 28.20 38.98 18.16
C VAL A 467 28.84 39.35 19.51
N LEU A 468 28.05 39.58 20.56
CA LEU A 468 28.57 39.84 21.90
C LEU A 468 29.29 38.62 22.50
N ALA A 469 28.96 37.40 22.06
CA ALA A 469 29.68 36.19 22.48
C ALA A 469 31.02 36.07 21.76
N SER A 470 31.10 36.44 20.47
CA SER A 470 32.37 36.43 19.72
C SER A 470 33.35 37.53 20.16
N ALA A 471 32.86 38.72 20.52
CA ALA A 471 33.70 39.84 20.95
C ALA A 471 34.32 39.66 22.34
N SER A 472 33.75 38.82 23.22
CA SER A 472 34.32 38.53 24.55
C SER A 472 35.43 37.47 24.55
N ALA A 473 35.72 36.88 23.39
CA ALA A 473 36.76 35.88 23.20
C ALA A 473 38.04 36.44 22.54
N SER A 474 38.11 37.77 22.39
CA SER A 474 39.22 38.51 21.79
C SER A 474 40.06 39.19 22.86
#